data_AF-A0A834NNM3-F1
#
_entry.id   AF-A0A834NNM3-F1
#
_cell.length_a   1.000
_cell.length_b   1.000
_cell.length_c   1.000
_cell.angle_alpha   90.00
_cell.angle_beta   90.00
_cell.angle_gamma   90.00
#
_symmetry.space_group_name_H-M   'P 1'
#
loop_
_entity.id
_entity.type
_entity.pdbx_description
1 polymer ?
#
loop_
_entity_poly.entity_id
_entity_poly.type
_entity_poly.pdbx_seq_one_letter_code
_entity_poly.pdbx_strand_id
1 'polypeptide(L)'
;MKIRKRFGTDIIVITILLSTFSSFYIWTPVLKQLQIQHGNKEKESSEFYKPYKVKLMPYIKQKNLKEAEEYAESLYRSEFKTCKIVATELEARLDETGKTHDVIEIGYSVDDIVPKKRKEYKKSELRLVESMENICERILQYNIHKERTDSTRFAKGMSQTFKTLHGLVDKGVKVELGIPYELWDNPSVEITTLKTQCENLLENHEQDIEDWYYNYQGKVPLMKYLCSDRALKGQDDSCLKEKNNTGKNNIKEEKRKTKKNVNIENEIRNTNDIKEEL
;
A
#
# COMPACT_ATOMS: atom_id res chain seq x y z
N MET A 1 71.16 26.49 14.24
CA MET A 1 70.76 25.88 12.95
C MET A 1 69.85 26.86 12.22
N LYS A 2 70.33 27.33 11.07
CA LYS A 2 69.70 28.22 10.04
C LYS A 2 68.29 27.70 9.64
N ILE A 3 67.29 28.42 9.10
CA ILE A 3 67.02 29.76 8.51
C ILE A 3 65.46 29.78 8.34
N ARG A 4 64.69 30.84 8.70
CA ARG A 4 64.08 31.89 7.83
C ARG A 4 63.22 31.33 6.66
N LYS A 5 62.12 31.92 6.17
CA LYS A 5 61.32 33.13 6.45
C LYS A 5 60.08 33.07 5.52
N ARG A 6 59.12 33.96 5.83
CA ARG A 6 57.94 34.46 5.09
C ARG A 6 58.22 34.94 3.64
N PHE A 7 57.13 35.31 2.95
CA PHE A 7 56.96 35.94 1.61
C PHE A 7 56.66 34.93 0.50
N GLY A 8 55.77 35.15 -0.47
CA GLY A 8 55.16 36.37 -1.00
C GLY A 8 54.99 36.16 -2.52
N THR A 9 53.90 36.66 -3.08
CA THR A 9 53.40 36.55 -4.46
C THR A 9 54.34 37.07 -5.56
N ASP A 10 54.30 36.45 -6.75
CA ASP A 10 54.53 37.01 -8.11
C ASP A 10 53.96 35.96 -9.12
N ILE A 11 52.84 36.17 -9.81
CA ILE A 11 52.60 36.86 -11.11
C ILE A 11 53.65 36.52 -12.20
N ILE A 12 53.14 36.13 -13.38
CA ILE A 12 53.67 36.26 -14.76
C ILE A 12 53.82 34.92 -15.52
N VAL A 13 52.90 34.73 -16.48
CA VAL A 13 53.05 34.09 -17.81
C VAL A 13 53.05 32.55 -17.87
N ILE A 14 51.99 31.98 -18.45
CA ILE A 14 52.02 31.25 -19.74
C ILE A 14 50.59 31.15 -20.29
N THR A 15 50.42 31.85 -21.41
CA THR A 15 49.33 31.80 -22.37
C THR A 15 49.61 30.73 -23.44
N ILE A 16 48.54 30.24 -24.09
CA ILE A 16 48.48 29.62 -25.44
C ILE A 16 48.62 28.07 -25.52
N LEU A 17 47.51 27.38 -25.82
CA LEU A 17 47.24 26.65 -27.07
C LEU A 17 45.93 25.83 -26.98
N LEU A 18 44.80 26.44 -27.32
CA LEU A 18 43.65 25.72 -27.90
C LEU A 18 43.15 26.54 -29.09
N SER A 19 43.83 26.37 -30.21
CA SER A 19 43.40 26.80 -31.53
C SER A 19 43.15 25.56 -32.38
N THR A 20 41.87 25.27 -32.64
CA THR A 20 41.31 24.82 -33.93
C THR A 20 39.83 24.56 -33.74
N PHE A 21 38.99 25.48 -34.21
CA PHE A 21 38.00 25.24 -35.27
C PHE A 21 37.19 26.51 -35.44
N SER A 22 37.68 27.35 -36.36
CA SER A 22 36.89 28.36 -37.04
C SER A 22 35.79 27.66 -37.83
N SER A 23 34.53 28.03 -37.57
CA SER A 23 33.59 28.52 -38.60
C SER A 23 32.15 28.42 -38.08
N PHE A 24 31.71 29.40 -37.30
CA PHE A 24 30.29 29.75 -37.17
C PHE A 24 30.19 31.26 -36.91
N TYR A 25 30.27 32.04 -37.98
CA TYR A 25 29.89 33.46 -38.00
C TYR A 25 29.23 33.76 -39.35
N ILE A 26 27.95 33.43 -39.49
CA ILE A 26 27.02 34.20 -40.34
C ILE A 26 25.63 34.10 -39.70
N TRP A 27 25.32 34.99 -38.75
CA TRP A 27 24.01 35.65 -38.64
C TRP A 27 24.03 36.69 -37.52
N THR A 28 24.29 37.93 -37.91
CA THR A 28 23.76 39.12 -37.24
C THR A 28 22.65 39.69 -38.15
N PRO A 29 21.85 40.68 -37.74
CA PRO A 29 20.79 40.68 -36.74
C PRO A 29 19.48 41.21 -37.38
N VAL A 30 18.36 40.49 -37.32
CA VAL A 30 17.09 40.94 -37.94
C VAL A 30 15.93 40.63 -36.99
N LEU A 31 15.03 41.62 -36.82
CA LEU A 31 13.72 41.56 -36.16
C LEU A 31 13.64 41.82 -34.64
N LYS A 32 14.18 42.97 -34.23
CA LYS A 32 13.56 43.82 -33.20
C LYS A 32 12.53 44.73 -33.86
N GLN A 33 11.37 44.19 -34.24
CA GLN A 33 10.17 44.95 -34.62
C GLN A 33 9.03 43.97 -34.91
N LEU A 34 8.08 43.84 -33.99
CA LEU A 34 6.67 43.50 -34.25
C LEU A 34 5.89 43.67 -32.94
N GLN A 35 5.42 44.89 -32.72
CA GLN A 35 4.30 45.20 -31.86
C GLN A 35 3.25 45.88 -32.76
N ILE A 36 1.97 45.62 -32.49
CA ILE A 36 0.78 46.35 -32.98
C ILE A 36 0.21 45.86 -34.33
N GLN A 37 -0.80 44.98 -34.30
CA GLN A 37 -2.11 45.13 -34.97
C GLN A 37 -3.08 43.99 -34.53
N HIS A 38 -4.37 44.33 -34.42
CA HIS A 38 -5.53 43.59 -33.86
C HIS A 38 -5.69 43.73 -32.33
N GLY A 39 -6.57 44.57 -31.77
CA GLY A 39 -7.79 45.19 -32.30
C GLY A 39 -9.04 44.40 -31.88
N ASN A 40 -9.63 44.81 -30.75
CA ASN A 40 -11.05 44.79 -30.34
C ASN A 40 -11.99 43.65 -30.75
N LYS A 41 -12.59 43.01 -29.72
CA LYS A 41 -14.02 42.65 -29.49
C LYS A 41 -14.01 41.72 -28.24
N GLU A 42 -14.74 41.86 -27.15
CA GLU A 42 -15.96 42.57 -26.70
C GLU A 42 -15.86 42.59 -25.15
N LYS A 43 -15.80 43.76 -24.48
CA LYS A 43 -16.87 44.27 -23.59
C LYS A 43 -18.05 43.30 -23.48
N GLU A 44 -18.50 42.81 -22.33
CA GLU A 44 -19.21 43.59 -21.30
C GLU A 44 -19.84 42.56 -20.34
N SER A 45 -19.39 42.43 -19.09
CA SER A 45 -20.22 41.91 -17.97
C SER A 45 -19.59 42.06 -16.57
N SER A 46 -18.47 42.77 -16.43
CA SER A 46 -17.80 42.96 -15.14
C SER A 46 -18.18 44.27 -14.45
N GLU A 47 -19.47 44.63 -14.42
CA GLU A 47 -19.88 45.83 -13.68
C GLU A 47 -21.30 45.72 -13.12
N PHE A 48 -21.62 44.60 -12.49
CA PHE A 48 -22.85 44.47 -11.71
C PHE A 48 -22.73 43.33 -10.71
N TYR A 49 -22.07 43.52 -9.57
CA TYR A 49 -22.25 42.77 -8.30
C TYR A 49 -21.09 43.07 -7.33
N LYS A 50 -21.03 44.29 -6.79
CA LYS A 50 -20.44 44.51 -5.45
C LYS A 50 -21.22 45.63 -4.75
N PRO A 51 -22.12 45.26 -3.84
CA PRO A 51 -21.97 45.79 -2.49
C PRO A 51 -22.34 44.75 -1.41
N TYR A 52 -21.61 43.62 -1.32
CA TYR A 52 -21.63 42.74 -0.13
C TYR A 52 -20.26 42.15 0.20
N LYS A 53 -19.17 42.83 -0.18
CA LYS A 53 -17.80 42.38 0.12
C LYS A 53 -17.28 42.99 1.42
N VAL A 54 -18.00 42.85 2.53
CA VAL A 54 -17.43 43.09 3.87
C VAL A 54 -18.08 42.10 4.86
N LYS A 55 -17.21 41.35 5.58
CA LYS A 55 -17.47 40.37 6.67
C LYS A 55 -17.80 38.89 6.37
N LEU A 56 -17.96 38.43 5.13
CA LEU A 56 -18.17 36.98 4.85
C LEU A 56 -16.91 36.22 4.36
N MET A 57 -15.84 36.93 4.04
CA MET A 57 -14.62 36.37 3.43
C MET A 57 -13.71 35.53 4.37
N PRO A 58 -13.61 35.77 5.70
CA PRO A 58 -12.83 34.88 6.55
C PRO A 58 -13.58 33.59 6.92
N TYR A 59 -14.91 33.64 7.06
CA TYR A 59 -15.73 32.51 7.50
C TYR A 59 -15.97 31.48 6.39
N ILE A 60 -16.21 31.93 5.15
CA ILE A 60 -16.33 31.03 3.98
C ILE A 60 -14.99 30.34 3.69
N LYS A 61 -13.87 31.05 3.83
CA LYS A 61 -12.53 30.47 3.66
C LYS A 61 -12.20 29.42 4.74
N GLN A 62 -12.59 29.67 5.99
CA GLN A 62 -12.42 28.71 7.09
C GLN A 62 -13.36 27.50 7.01
N LYS A 63 -14.61 27.69 6.56
CA LYS A 63 -15.57 26.58 6.40
C LYS A 63 -15.10 25.60 5.32
N ASN A 64 -14.70 26.13 4.15
CA ASN A 64 -14.15 25.31 3.07
C ASN A 64 -12.82 24.64 3.46
N LEU A 65 -12.02 25.28 4.33
CA LEU A 65 -10.78 24.69 4.83
C LEU A 65 -11.05 23.51 5.78
N LYS A 66 -11.99 23.65 6.71
CA LYS A 66 -12.37 22.57 7.63
C LYS A 66 -13.01 21.38 6.91
N GLU A 67 -13.88 21.64 5.93
CA GLU A 67 -14.48 20.59 5.09
C GLU A 67 -13.41 19.87 4.25
N ALA A 68 -12.43 20.61 3.74
CA ALA A 68 -11.28 20.03 3.03
C ALA A 68 -10.36 19.22 3.96
N GLU A 69 -10.12 19.68 5.19
CA GLU A 69 -9.33 18.98 6.21
C GLU A 69 -10.02 17.66 6.63
N GLU A 70 -11.33 17.68 6.89
CA GLU A 70 -12.10 16.48 7.25
C GLU A 70 -12.13 15.45 6.11
N TYR A 71 -12.30 15.92 4.86
CA TYR A 71 -12.24 15.06 3.68
C TYR A 71 -10.84 14.45 3.51
N ALA A 72 -9.78 15.24 3.67
CA ALA A 72 -8.41 14.77 3.60
C ALA A 72 -8.11 13.73 4.69
N GLU A 73 -8.62 13.91 5.91
CA GLU A 73 -8.43 12.93 6.99
C GLU A 73 -9.23 11.63 6.76
N SER A 74 -10.43 11.73 6.19
CA SER A 74 -11.20 10.56 5.76
C SER A 74 -10.48 9.77 4.66
N LEU A 75 -9.95 10.48 3.66
CA LEU A 75 -9.18 9.88 2.56
C LEU A 75 -7.91 9.23 3.10
N TYR A 76 -7.14 9.93 3.93
CA TYR A 76 -5.95 9.40 4.61
C TYR A 76 -6.27 8.11 5.37
N ARG A 77 -7.36 8.11 6.14
CA ARG A 77 -7.81 6.91 6.87
C ARG A 77 -8.16 5.76 5.93
N SER A 78 -8.66 6.04 4.72
CA SER A 78 -8.95 5.01 3.71
C SER A 78 -7.67 4.45 3.07
N GLU A 79 -6.76 5.32 2.62
CA GLU A 79 -5.49 4.94 2.00
C GLU A 79 -4.61 4.15 2.97
N PHE A 80 -4.58 4.58 4.24
CA PHE A 80 -3.92 3.86 5.31
C PHE A 80 -4.45 2.42 5.46
N LYS A 81 -5.78 2.27 5.55
CA LYS A 81 -6.41 0.96 5.73
C LYS A 81 -6.10 0.04 4.56
N THR A 82 -6.17 0.58 3.35
CA THR A 82 -5.80 -0.14 2.13
C THR A 82 -4.35 -0.60 2.20
N CYS A 83 -3.40 0.31 2.46
CA CYS A 83 -1.99 -0.06 2.54
C CYS A 83 -1.73 -1.13 3.61
N LYS A 84 -2.38 -1.01 4.77
CA LYS A 84 -2.29 -2.01 5.84
C LYS A 84 -2.77 -3.39 5.38
N ILE A 85 -3.92 -3.46 4.73
CA ILE A 85 -4.49 -4.72 4.24
C ILE A 85 -3.58 -5.30 3.15
N VAL A 86 -3.18 -4.50 2.17
CA VAL A 86 -2.32 -4.94 1.04
C VAL A 86 -0.98 -5.47 1.54
N ALA A 87 -0.30 -4.73 2.42
CA ALA A 87 0.98 -5.18 2.97
C ALA A 87 0.85 -6.49 3.75
N THR A 88 -0.23 -6.64 4.53
CA THR A 88 -0.49 -7.88 5.30
C THR A 88 -0.77 -9.06 4.37
N GLU A 89 -1.59 -8.88 3.34
CA GLU A 89 -1.93 -9.95 2.39
C GLU A 89 -0.73 -10.32 1.49
N LEU A 90 0.08 -9.35 1.07
CA LEU A 90 1.30 -9.61 0.29
C LEU A 90 2.32 -10.39 1.10
N GLU A 91 2.60 -9.99 2.35
CA GLU A 91 3.49 -10.75 3.23
C GLU A 91 2.95 -12.17 3.48
N ALA A 92 1.66 -12.32 3.75
CA ALA A 92 1.05 -13.64 3.92
C ALA A 92 1.16 -14.50 2.65
N ARG A 93 0.95 -13.91 1.46
CA ARG A 93 1.09 -14.61 0.18
C ARG A 93 2.53 -15.05 -0.07
N LEU A 94 3.50 -14.19 0.24
CA LEU A 94 4.91 -14.53 0.15
C LEU A 94 5.28 -15.62 1.16
N ASP A 95 4.74 -15.61 2.38
CA ASP A 95 4.95 -16.68 3.35
C ASP A 95 4.36 -18.02 2.90
N GLU A 96 3.23 -18.02 2.19
CA GLU A 96 2.66 -19.21 1.55
C GLU A 96 3.59 -19.77 0.47
N THR A 97 3.99 -18.94 -0.50
CA THR A 97 4.81 -19.35 -1.66
C THR A 97 6.28 -19.58 -1.29
N GLY A 98 6.74 -18.99 -0.18
CA GLY A 98 8.10 -19.10 0.32
C GLY A 98 8.42 -20.46 0.96
N LYS A 99 7.47 -21.40 1.01
CA LYS A 99 7.69 -22.75 1.56
C LYS A 99 8.23 -23.73 0.51
N THR A 100 8.00 -23.48 -0.78
CA THR A 100 8.44 -24.40 -1.85
C THR A 100 9.94 -24.26 -2.12
N HIS A 101 10.62 -25.35 -2.45
CA HIS A 101 12.07 -25.37 -2.71
C HIS A 101 12.40 -25.43 -4.21
N ASP A 102 11.49 -24.91 -5.04
CA ASP A 102 11.55 -25.04 -6.47
C ASP A 102 12.69 -24.19 -7.06
N VAL A 103 13.28 -24.69 -8.15
CA VAL A 103 14.36 -24.03 -8.88
C VAL A 103 13.92 -23.86 -10.32
N ILE A 104 13.97 -22.61 -10.79
CA ILE A 104 13.63 -22.23 -12.15
C ILE A 104 14.90 -22.32 -13.01
N GLU A 105 14.76 -22.91 -14.19
CA GLU A 105 15.80 -22.93 -15.21
C GLU A 105 15.49 -21.88 -16.28
N ILE A 106 16.42 -20.96 -16.49
CA ILE A 106 16.26 -19.82 -17.40
C ILE A 106 17.12 -20.10 -18.65
N GLY A 107 16.46 -20.19 -19.80
CA GLY A 107 17.08 -20.31 -21.12
C GLY A 107 16.43 -21.37 -22.02
N TYR A 108 16.37 -21.07 -23.33
CA TYR A 108 16.09 -22.04 -24.38
C TYR A 108 17.43 -22.46 -25.01
N SER A 109 17.83 -23.71 -24.80
CA SER A 109 18.97 -24.30 -25.51
C SER A 109 18.38 -25.16 -26.64
N VAL A 110 18.59 -24.74 -27.89
CA VAL A 110 18.25 -25.57 -29.08
C VAL A 110 19.36 -26.58 -29.33
N ASP A 111 20.60 -26.20 -29.03
CA ASP A 111 21.77 -27.07 -28.99
C ASP A 111 22.24 -27.09 -27.52
N ASP A 112 22.23 -28.24 -26.85
CA ASP A 112 22.48 -28.45 -25.40
C ASP A 112 23.89 -28.04 -24.88
N ILE A 113 24.59 -27.15 -25.59
CA ILE A 113 25.99 -26.79 -25.39
C ILE A 113 26.16 -25.76 -24.24
N VAL A 114 25.12 -25.02 -23.89
CA VAL A 114 25.17 -23.99 -22.82
C VAL A 114 24.37 -24.43 -21.59
N PRO A 115 24.98 -24.47 -20.39
CA PRO A 115 24.27 -24.84 -19.17
C PRO A 115 23.21 -23.79 -18.81
N LYS A 116 21.98 -24.25 -18.54
CA LYS A 116 20.86 -23.39 -18.14
C LYS A 116 21.17 -22.69 -16.82
N LYS A 117 20.85 -21.40 -16.72
CA LYS A 117 20.99 -20.67 -15.46
C LYS A 117 19.89 -21.13 -14.50
N ARG A 118 20.27 -21.51 -13.29
CA ARG A 118 19.32 -21.97 -12.26
C ARG A 118 19.14 -20.88 -11.21
N LYS A 119 17.89 -20.53 -10.89
CA LYS A 119 17.53 -19.55 -9.86
C LYS A 119 16.47 -20.14 -8.95
N GLU A 120 16.63 -20.00 -7.64
CA GLU A 120 15.61 -20.39 -6.68
C GLU A 120 14.30 -19.61 -6.92
N TYR A 121 13.16 -20.30 -6.95
CA TYR A 121 11.84 -19.68 -7.11
C TYR A 121 11.59 -18.61 -6.04
N LYS A 122 12.02 -18.85 -4.80
CA LYS A 122 11.90 -17.88 -3.69
C LYS A 122 12.57 -16.53 -3.96
N LYS A 123 13.58 -16.48 -4.82
CA LYS A 123 14.32 -15.24 -5.13
C LYS A 123 14.02 -14.74 -6.54
N SER A 124 13.12 -15.41 -7.26
CA SER A 124 12.78 -15.05 -8.63
C SER A 124 11.85 -13.85 -8.67
N GLU A 125 11.92 -13.13 -9.79
CA GLU A 125 10.96 -12.08 -10.16
C GLU A 125 9.59 -12.67 -10.44
N LEU A 126 9.56 -13.84 -11.11
CA LEU A 126 8.35 -14.59 -11.39
C LEU A 126 7.48 -14.78 -10.15
N ARG A 127 8.08 -15.19 -9.01
CA ARG A 127 7.34 -15.37 -7.75
C ARG A 127 6.71 -14.06 -7.27
N LEU A 128 7.40 -12.94 -7.44
CA LEU A 128 6.90 -11.64 -7.00
C LEU A 128 5.67 -11.23 -7.84
N VAL A 129 5.79 -11.30 -9.17
CA VAL A 129 4.70 -10.99 -10.10
C VAL A 129 3.47 -11.87 -9.83
N GLU A 130 3.66 -13.19 -9.76
CA GLU A 130 2.58 -14.15 -9.45
C GLU A 130 1.93 -13.88 -8.08
N SER A 131 2.73 -13.39 -7.13
CA SER A 131 2.22 -13.02 -5.81
C SER A 131 1.44 -11.72 -5.85
N MET A 132 1.82 -10.75 -6.68
CA MET A 132 1.17 -9.44 -6.79
C MET A 132 -0.16 -9.47 -7.58
N GLU A 133 -0.23 -10.23 -8.68
CA GLU A 133 -1.39 -10.23 -9.60
C GLU A 133 -2.74 -10.58 -8.95
N ASN A 134 -2.76 -11.31 -7.83
CA ASN A 134 -4.00 -11.82 -7.22
C ASN A 134 -4.29 -11.25 -5.83
N ILE A 135 -3.53 -10.25 -5.35
CA ILE A 135 -3.71 -9.72 -4.00
C ILE A 135 -4.97 -8.89 -3.87
N CYS A 136 -5.26 -8.03 -4.84
CA CYS A 136 -6.44 -7.19 -4.78
C CYS A 136 -7.74 -8.01 -4.88
N GLU A 137 -7.71 -9.17 -5.54
CA GLU A 137 -8.87 -10.09 -5.53
C GLU A 137 -9.09 -10.74 -4.16
N ARG A 138 -8.04 -10.98 -3.37
CA ARG A 138 -8.19 -11.44 -1.98
C ARG A 138 -8.86 -10.41 -1.08
N ILE A 139 -8.86 -9.13 -1.44
CA ILE A 139 -9.55 -8.07 -0.68
C ILE A 139 -11.07 -8.25 -0.75
N LEU A 140 -11.62 -8.83 -1.82
CA LEU A 140 -13.06 -9.09 -1.93
C LEU A 140 -13.57 -10.09 -0.88
N GLN A 141 -12.69 -10.84 -0.23
CA GLN A 141 -13.04 -11.74 0.87
C GLN A 141 -13.25 -11.01 2.21
N TYR A 142 -12.91 -9.73 2.28
CA TYR A 142 -13.15 -8.89 3.45
C TYR A 142 -14.58 -8.39 3.46
N ASN A 143 -15.13 -8.30 4.67
CA ASN A 143 -16.43 -7.73 4.93
C ASN A 143 -16.34 -6.60 5.94
N ILE A 144 -17.38 -5.77 5.92
CA ILE A 144 -17.56 -4.70 6.90
C ILE A 144 -18.40 -5.19 8.05
N HIS A 145 -17.76 -5.17 9.21
CA HIS A 145 -18.39 -5.38 10.49
C HIS A 145 -18.92 -4.04 11.01
N LYS A 146 -20.14 -3.66 10.61
CA LYS A 146 -20.78 -2.40 11.04
C LYS A 146 -20.96 -2.33 12.57
N GLU A 147 -20.98 -3.47 13.23
CA GLU A 147 -21.03 -3.60 14.68
C GLU A 147 -19.73 -3.20 15.39
N ARG A 148 -18.62 -3.01 14.66
CA ARG A 148 -17.30 -2.69 15.19
C ARG A 148 -16.85 -1.29 14.79
N THR A 149 -16.26 -0.56 15.73
CA THR A 149 -15.71 0.80 15.51
C THR A 149 -14.19 0.81 15.42
N ASP A 150 -13.53 -0.28 15.79
CA ASP A 150 -12.07 -0.43 15.80
C ASP A 150 -11.50 -0.90 14.45
N SER A 151 -10.18 -1.07 14.36
CA SER A 151 -9.52 -1.53 13.12
C SER A 151 -10.01 -2.89 12.61
N THR A 152 -10.62 -3.73 13.46
CA THR A 152 -11.20 -5.01 13.05
C THR A 152 -12.55 -4.89 12.34
N ARG A 153 -12.98 -3.64 12.02
CA ARG A 153 -14.12 -3.36 11.15
C ARG A 153 -13.99 -4.03 9.77
N PHE A 154 -12.77 -4.14 9.24
CA PHE A 154 -12.49 -4.88 8.02
C PHE A 154 -11.89 -6.24 8.38
N ALA A 155 -12.68 -7.30 8.26
CA ALA A 155 -12.22 -8.65 8.53
C ALA A 155 -12.87 -9.66 7.58
N LYS A 156 -12.21 -10.79 7.36
CA LYS A 156 -12.72 -11.87 6.51
C LYS A 156 -13.89 -12.59 7.19
N GLY A 157 -14.85 -13.01 6.37
CA GLY A 157 -16.04 -13.76 6.81
C GLY A 157 -17.25 -12.90 7.17
N MET A 158 -18.38 -13.53 7.44
CA MET A 158 -19.67 -12.84 7.59
C MET A 158 -19.76 -12.02 8.90
N SER A 159 -20.34 -10.82 8.83
CA SER A 159 -20.56 -9.94 9.99
C SER A 159 -21.60 -10.51 10.96
N GLN A 160 -21.57 -10.10 12.23
CA GLN A 160 -22.54 -10.60 13.21
C GLN A 160 -23.97 -10.21 12.85
N THR A 161 -24.14 -9.00 12.30
CA THR A 161 -25.41 -8.52 11.78
C THR A 161 -25.91 -9.41 10.64
N PHE A 162 -25.07 -9.71 9.64
CA PHE A 162 -25.48 -10.59 8.54
C PHE A 162 -25.76 -12.02 9.00
N LYS A 163 -24.95 -12.58 9.91
CA LYS A 163 -25.22 -13.90 10.51
C LYS A 163 -26.59 -13.94 11.18
N THR A 164 -26.96 -12.88 11.89
CA THR A 164 -28.27 -12.77 12.53
C THR A 164 -29.38 -12.67 11.49
N LEU A 165 -29.18 -11.89 10.43
CA LEU A 165 -30.16 -11.73 9.35
C LEU A 165 -30.40 -13.04 8.60
N HIS A 166 -29.34 -13.77 8.21
CA HIS A 166 -29.48 -15.11 7.64
C HIS A 166 -30.20 -16.06 8.59
N GLY A 167 -29.82 -16.06 9.88
CA GLY A 167 -30.49 -16.90 10.87
C GLY A 167 -31.97 -16.57 11.12
N LEU A 168 -32.42 -15.34 10.84
CA LEU A 168 -33.84 -14.99 10.86
C LEU A 168 -34.57 -15.51 9.61
N VAL A 169 -33.96 -15.35 8.44
CA VAL A 169 -34.47 -15.88 7.17
C VAL A 169 -34.58 -17.41 7.22
N ASP A 170 -33.57 -18.10 7.78
CA ASP A 170 -33.55 -19.56 7.97
C ASP A 170 -34.68 -20.04 8.89
N LYS A 171 -35.14 -19.19 9.81
CA LYS A 171 -36.29 -19.47 10.69
C LYS A 171 -37.64 -19.12 10.05
N GLY A 172 -37.65 -18.73 8.78
CA GLY A 172 -38.86 -18.35 8.04
C GLY A 172 -39.33 -16.92 8.29
N VAL A 173 -38.52 -16.07 8.94
CA VAL A 173 -38.85 -14.66 9.10
C VAL A 173 -38.53 -13.92 7.80
N LYS A 174 -39.52 -13.21 7.26
CA LYS A 174 -39.32 -12.34 6.09
C LYS A 174 -38.53 -11.10 6.49
N VAL A 175 -37.27 -11.01 6.05
CA VAL A 175 -36.43 -9.83 6.25
C VAL A 175 -36.31 -9.07 4.93
N GLU A 176 -36.83 -7.86 4.88
CA GLU A 176 -36.77 -7.01 3.70
C GLU A 176 -35.69 -5.93 3.87
N LEU A 177 -34.51 -6.14 3.27
CA LEU A 177 -33.41 -5.16 3.25
C LEU A 177 -33.45 -4.23 2.04
N GLY A 178 -34.42 -4.41 1.13
CA GLY A 178 -34.45 -3.73 -0.17
C GLY A 178 -33.38 -4.22 -1.16
N ILE A 179 -32.70 -5.33 -0.85
CA ILE A 179 -31.69 -5.98 -1.70
C ILE A 179 -32.07 -7.47 -1.83
N PRO A 180 -32.11 -8.03 -3.06
CA PRO A 180 -32.33 -9.46 -3.29
C PRO A 180 -31.38 -10.35 -2.48
N TYR A 181 -31.89 -11.49 -2.00
CA TYR A 181 -31.14 -12.39 -1.12
C TYR A 181 -29.85 -12.93 -1.77
N GLU A 182 -29.85 -13.09 -3.09
CA GLU A 182 -28.70 -13.54 -3.87
C GLU A 182 -27.53 -12.56 -3.82
N LEU A 183 -27.80 -11.29 -3.48
CA LEU A 183 -26.79 -10.23 -3.42
C LEU A 183 -26.33 -9.91 -2.00
N TRP A 184 -26.77 -10.67 -1.00
CA TRP A 184 -26.43 -10.44 0.41
C TRP A 184 -24.97 -10.70 0.74
N ASP A 185 -24.37 -11.69 0.08
CA ASP A 185 -22.97 -12.07 0.25
C ASP A 185 -22.02 -11.35 -0.71
N ASN A 186 -22.54 -10.43 -1.54
CA ASN A 186 -21.69 -9.66 -2.45
C ASN A 186 -20.88 -8.59 -1.72
N PRO A 187 -19.66 -8.28 -2.20
CA PRO A 187 -18.82 -7.27 -1.59
C PRO A 187 -19.51 -5.90 -1.62
N SER A 188 -19.51 -5.22 -0.47
CA SER A 188 -20.08 -3.87 -0.36
C SER A 188 -19.27 -2.83 -1.15
N VAL A 189 -19.88 -1.66 -1.41
CA VAL A 189 -19.23 -0.54 -2.12
C VAL A 189 -17.91 -0.13 -1.46
N GLU A 190 -17.84 -0.14 -0.13
CA GLU A 190 -16.60 0.19 0.58
C GLU A 190 -15.51 -0.88 0.34
N ILE A 191 -15.87 -2.17 0.20
CA ILE A 191 -14.90 -3.25 -0.12
C ILE A 191 -14.45 -3.17 -1.57
N THR A 192 -15.36 -2.90 -2.51
CA THR A 192 -14.98 -2.70 -3.91
C THR A 192 -14.12 -1.45 -4.09
N THR A 193 -14.38 -0.38 -3.32
CA THR A 193 -13.51 0.80 -3.26
C THR A 193 -12.12 0.43 -2.72
N LEU A 194 -12.03 -0.39 -1.67
CA LEU A 194 -10.74 -0.89 -1.17
C LEU A 194 -9.98 -1.70 -2.22
N LYS A 195 -10.67 -2.50 -3.06
CA LYS A 195 -10.04 -3.21 -4.18
C LYS A 195 -9.43 -2.23 -5.19
N THR A 196 -10.18 -1.22 -5.63
CA THR A 196 -9.66 -0.19 -6.54
C THR A 196 -8.48 0.57 -5.92
N GLN A 197 -8.55 0.88 -4.62
CA GLN A 197 -7.42 1.50 -3.92
C GLN A 197 -6.20 0.57 -3.84
N CYS A 198 -6.39 -0.74 -3.71
CA CYS A 198 -5.31 -1.72 -3.77
C CYS A 198 -4.63 -1.74 -5.14
N GLU A 199 -5.42 -1.78 -6.22
CA GLU A 199 -4.90 -1.77 -7.60
C GLU A 199 -4.04 -0.52 -7.82
N ASN A 200 -4.57 0.65 -7.45
CA ASN A 200 -3.82 1.91 -7.51
C ASN A 200 -2.55 1.90 -6.63
N LEU A 201 -2.60 1.32 -5.43
CA LEU A 201 -1.45 1.25 -4.54
C LEU A 201 -0.35 0.36 -5.13
N LEU A 202 -0.70 -0.81 -5.67
CA LEU A 202 0.25 -1.73 -6.27
C LEU A 202 0.88 -1.13 -7.53
N GLU A 203 0.08 -0.49 -8.38
CA GLU A 203 0.58 0.19 -9.59
C GLU A 203 1.55 1.33 -9.26
N ASN A 204 1.19 2.21 -8.32
CA ASN A 204 2.03 3.36 -7.97
C ASN A 204 3.31 3.00 -7.22
N HIS A 205 3.33 1.83 -6.57
CA HIS A 205 4.43 1.41 -5.70
C HIS A 205 5.08 0.09 -6.13
N GLU A 206 4.93 -0.33 -7.39
CA GLU A 206 5.52 -1.56 -7.92
C GLU A 206 7.04 -1.60 -7.69
N GLN A 207 7.74 -0.55 -8.10
CA GLN A 207 9.20 -0.42 -7.93
C GLN A 207 9.64 -0.44 -6.46
N ASP A 208 8.82 0.13 -5.58
CA ASP A 208 9.10 0.15 -4.15
C ASP A 208 8.98 -1.26 -3.55
N ILE A 209 7.95 -2.01 -3.96
CA ILE A 209 7.71 -3.39 -3.54
C ILE A 209 8.81 -4.31 -4.07
N GLU A 210 9.26 -4.12 -5.31
CA GLU A 210 10.40 -4.85 -5.88
C GLU A 210 11.69 -4.61 -5.08
N ASP A 211 12.02 -3.35 -4.80
CA ASP A 211 13.21 -3.01 -4.00
C ASP A 211 13.13 -3.63 -2.60
N TRP A 212 11.94 -3.58 -1.97
CA TRP A 212 11.71 -4.26 -0.70
C TRP A 212 11.96 -5.77 -0.79
N TYR A 213 11.38 -6.42 -1.80
CA TYR A 213 11.45 -7.86 -2.00
C TYR A 213 12.88 -8.36 -2.14
N TYR A 214 13.72 -7.64 -2.90
CA TYR A 214 15.10 -8.05 -3.13
C TYR A 214 16.07 -7.62 -2.02
N ASN A 215 15.89 -6.44 -1.44
CA ASN A 215 16.92 -5.82 -0.60
C ASN A 215 16.57 -5.78 0.90
N TYR A 216 15.28 -5.81 1.25
CA TYR A 216 14.79 -5.56 2.62
C TYR A 216 13.94 -6.67 3.23
N GLN A 217 13.59 -7.69 2.46
CA GLN A 217 12.85 -8.85 2.96
C GLN A 217 13.57 -9.50 4.16
N GLY A 218 12.83 -9.75 5.24
CA GLY A 218 13.35 -10.27 6.51
C GLY A 218 14.10 -9.25 7.39
N LYS A 219 14.41 -8.06 6.88
CA LYS A 219 15.04 -6.96 7.64
C LYS A 219 14.01 -5.96 8.16
N VAL A 220 13.07 -5.58 7.29
CA VAL A 220 12.02 -4.59 7.59
C VAL A 220 10.67 -5.17 7.16
N PRO A 221 9.61 -5.13 7.99
CA PRO A 221 8.29 -5.56 7.57
C PRO A 221 7.77 -4.65 6.43
N LEU A 222 7.13 -5.26 5.43
CA LEU A 222 6.59 -4.55 4.27
C LEU A 222 5.64 -3.44 4.69
N MET A 223 4.81 -3.70 5.71
CA MET A 223 3.92 -2.72 6.32
C MET A 223 4.62 -1.39 6.62
N LYS A 224 5.80 -1.43 7.24
CA LYS A 224 6.53 -0.23 7.61
C LYS A 224 7.16 0.40 6.36
N TYR A 225 7.83 -0.41 5.56
CA TYR A 225 8.57 0.05 4.40
C TYR A 225 7.67 0.70 3.33
N LEU A 226 6.52 0.07 3.04
CA LEU A 226 5.58 0.54 2.04
C LEU A 226 4.65 1.61 2.61
N CYS A 227 4.05 1.37 3.78
CA CYS A 227 3.01 2.29 4.27
C CYS A 227 3.58 3.52 4.97
N SER A 228 4.49 3.38 5.94
CA SER A 228 5.07 4.54 6.65
C SER A 228 5.98 5.36 5.74
N ASP A 229 6.95 4.69 5.11
CA ASP A 229 8.08 5.38 4.51
C ASP A 229 7.77 5.89 3.09
N ARG A 230 6.72 5.34 2.45
CA ARG A 230 6.47 5.55 1.01
C ARG A 230 5.05 6.01 0.68
N ALA A 231 4.03 5.24 0.99
CA ALA A 231 2.65 5.56 0.63
C ALA A 231 2.08 6.74 1.46
N LEU A 232 2.47 6.88 2.73
CA LEU A 232 1.90 7.86 3.67
C LEU A 232 2.90 8.96 4.10
N LYS A 233 3.89 9.28 3.25
CA LYS A 233 5.00 10.20 3.58
C LYS A 233 4.52 11.47 4.29
N GLY A 234 5.07 11.72 5.48
CA GLY A 234 4.85 12.96 6.23
C GLY A 234 3.68 12.94 7.21
N GLN A 235 3.10 11.78 7.50
CA GLN A 235 1.98 11.61 8.43
C GLN A 235 2.37 10.72 9.63
N ASP A 236 1.59 10.76 10.72
CA ASP A 236 1.89 10.05 11.97
C ASP A 236 1.65 8.54 11.87
N ASP A 237 2.65 7.74 12.28
CA ASP A 237 2.59 6.27 12.34
C ASP A 237 1.64 5.73 13.43
N SER A 238 0.96 6.60 14.18
CA SER A 238 0.05 6.20 15.25
C SER A 238 -1.01 5.19 14.81
N CYS A 239 -1.48 5.27 13.56
CA CYS A 239 -2.47 4.34 13.01
C CYS A 239 -1.92 2.90 12.80
N LEU A 240 -0.61 2.72 12.64
CA LEU A 240 0.04 1.41 12.49
C LEU A 240 0.14 0.63 13.81
N LYS A 241 0.06 1.33 14.95
CA LYS A 241 0.26 0.75 16.27
C LYS A 241 -0.95 -0.03 16.79
N GLU A 242 -2.08 0.05 16.10
CA GLU A 242 -3.27 -0.74 16.41
C GLU A 242 -3.04 -2.22 16.07
N LYS A 243 -2.74 -3.00 17.12
CA LYS A 243 -2.57 -4.45 17.05
C LYS A 243 -3.87 -5.09 16.58
N ASN A 244 -3.80 -5.83 15.47
CA ASN A 244 -4.78 -6.86 15.13
C ASN A 244 -4.73 -7.95 16.23
N ASN A 245 -5.43 -7.74 17.36
CA ASN A 245 -5.56 -8.72 18.43
C ASN A 245 -6.56 -9.84 18.05
N THR A 246 -6.49 -10.32 16.83
CA THR A 246 -7.37 -11.35 16.28
C THR A 246 -6.50 -12.45 15.72
N GLY A 247 -6.18 -13.44 16.57
CA GLY A 247 -5.61 -14.71 16.10
C GLY A 247 -4.68 -15.46 17.07
N LYS A 248 -3.96 -14.78 17.98
CA LYS A 248 -3.00 -15.49 18.88
C LYS A 248 -3.61 -16.01 20.19
N ASN A 249 -4.76 -15.51 20.62
CA ASN A 249 -5.38 -15.94 21.87
C ASN A 249 -6.26 -17.18 21.70
N ASN A 250 -7.00 -17.29 20.59
CA ASN A 250 -7.91 -18.43 20.36
C ASN A 250 -7.14 -19.73 20.06
N ILE A 251 -6.01 -19.67 19.32
CA ILE A 251 -5.17 -20.86 19.04
C ILE A 251 -4.47 -21.38 20.30
N LYS A 252 -4.11 -20.50 21.25
CA LYS A 252 -3.51 -20.92 22.53
C LYS A 252 -4.54 -21.52 23.47
N GLU A 253 -5.77 -21.04 23.45
CA GLU A 253 -6.86 -21.61 24.26
C GLU A 253 -7.33 -22.95 23.72
N GLU A 254 -7.46 -23.12 22.41
CA GLU A 254 -7.79 -24.41 21.78
C GLU A 254 -6.68 -25.45 22.03
N LYS A 255 -5.40 -25.10 21.81
CA LYS A 255 -4.28 -26.01 22.07
C LYS A 255 -4.15 -26.40 23.55
N ARG A 256 -4.56 -25.53 24.49
CA ARG A 256 -4.61 -25.84 25.93
C ARG A 256 -5.78 -26.75 26.29
N LYS A 257 -6.95 -26.57 25.66
CA LYS A 257 -8.14 -27.42 25.86
C LYS A 257 -7.93 -28.83 25.27
N THR A 258 -7.35 -28.94 24.07
CA THR A 258 -7.04 -30.23 23.45
C THR A 258 -5.98 -31.01 24.23
N LYS A 259 -4.90 -30.36 24.70
CA LYS A 259 -3.90 -31.04 25.57
C LYS A 259 -4.48 -31.52 26.91
N LYS A 260 -5.43 -30.78 27.49
CA LYS A 260 -6.07 -31.15 28.75
C LYS A 260 -7.01 -32.34 28.58
N ASN A 261 -7.79 -32.40 27.49
CA ASN A 261 -8.64 -33.56 27.18
C ASN A 261 -7.83 -34.83 26.90
N VAL A 262 -6.71 -34.74 26.15
CA VAL A 262 -5.85 -35.89 25.88
C VAL A 262 -5.19 -36.43 27.16
N ASN A 263 -4.80 -35.56 28.09
CA ASN A 263 -4.25 -36.02 29.38
C ASN A 263 -5.31 -36.70 30.26
N ILE A 264 -6.55 -36.19 30.29
CA ILE A 264 -7.64 -36.78 31.08
C ILE A 264 -8.05 -38.14 30.50
N GLU A 265 -8.13 -38.29 29.18
CA GLU A 265 -8.44 -39.58 28.54
C GLU A 265 -7.34 -40.63 28.79
N ASN A 266 -6.07 -40.23 28.80
CA ASN A 266 -4.96 -41.14 29.10
C ASN A 266 -4.92 -41.55 30.58
N GLU A 267 -5.26 -40.65 31.51
CA GLU A 267 -5.39 -40.99 32.94
C GLU A 267 -6.55 -41.97 33.18
N ILE A 268 -7.71 -41.76 32.54
CA ILE A 268 -8.87 -42.65 32.67
C ILE A 268 -8.55 -44.06 32.12
N ARG A 269 -7.85 -44.14 30.98
CA ARG A 269 -7.45 -45.42 30.38
C ARG A 269 -6.49 -46.20 31.29
N ASN A 270 -5.49 -45.52 31.85
CA ASN A 270 -4.55 -46.13 32.80
C ASN A 270 -5.23 -46.61 34.09
N THR A 271 -6.27 -45.93 34.58
CA THR A 271 -7.01 -46.39 35.78
C THR A 271 -7.97 -47.56 35.52
N ASN A 272 -8.40 -47.76 34.28
CA ASN A 272 -9.27 -48.89 33.93
C ASN A 272 -8.45 -50.16 33.71
N ASP A 273 -7.26 -50.05 33.13
CA ASP A 273 -6.34 -51.19 32.94
C ASP A 273 -5.83 -51.75 34.29
N ILE A 274 -5.77 -50.93 35.35
CA ILE A 274 -5.36 -51.38 36.70
C ILE A 274 -6.49 -52.12 37.44
N LYS A 275 -7.75 -52.01 36.99
CA LYS A 275 -8.90 -52.67 37.63
C LYS A 275 -9.24 -54.05 37.05
N GLU A 276 -8.57 -54.49 36.00
CA GLU A 276 -8.76 -55.82 35.40
C GLU A 276 -7.69 -56.85 35.83
N GLU A 277 -6.71 -56.45 36.66
CA GLU A 277 -5.68 -57.36 37.21
C GLU A 277 -5.75 -57.57 38.74
N LEU A 278 -6.90 -57.31 39.38
CA LEU A 278 -7.16 -57.60 40.80
C LEU A 278 -8.42 -58.44 41.02
#